data_AF-A0A667ZVE7-F1
#
_entry.id   AF-A0A667ZVE7-F1
#
_cell.length_a   1.000
_cell.length_b   1.000
_cell.length_c   1.000
_cell.angle_alpha   90.00
_cell.angle_beta   90.00
_cell.angle_gamma   90.00
#
_symmetry.space_group_name_H-M   'P 1'
#
loop_
_entity.id
_entity.type
_entity.pdbx_description
1 polymer ?
#
loop_
_entity_poly.entity_id
_entity_poly.type
_entity_poly.pdbx_seq_one_letter_code
_entity_poly.pdbx_strand_id
1 'polypeptide(L)'
;MSVSSQLNCSEIPPHLAEDPRAAACGRLFQLRHVHLDLRLNFAVKEMSGWLVLDLLAARPGVQTLVLDSHPSLLIHSIDCKVPGSGQDAPVSLTYRVDPFTDYGSSLNISLPAAAAKPNRMFQITVRYTTTDGPAIWWLDSELTCSQSRPLVFTQGHSVCNRSFFPCFDTPAVKSTYTATVRVPDGVTVLMSASRSSYSKQDRVFQFSMEFPVPSYLVALVAGELQHVDVGPRSRVWAEPCLLSCAVNKLGGSVERWLGVAEDLFGPYLWGRCDIVFLPPSFPIVAMENPCLTFIIASILESREFLLIDVIHEIAHGWFGNAVTNATWEEMWLSEGLATYAQRRITTEAYGEAFTCLETVFRLDALHRQLRLLGDNNPVSKLQVKIEPGVNPSTLMNLFTYEKGFCFVSYLSQLCGDIKRFDSFLRAYISEFKFSSVVAQDLIDYFLGYFPELKDSAVAQREGLEFDRWLNGAGPPLYEPDLSAGGALTRPVQELCELWAGSDPPDPQAVATFDLSTWSTFQTVLFLDRMLDQSPLAHGTHLSSCYSALFDGLNAEVQIRWLQMVVRNSFYPDLPRVRAFLHKHVRPKQETVALHRGNTATFNTRLVIIHTIQCSLVLQQITLQKQQILIS
;
A
#
# COMPACT_ATOMS: atom_id res chain seq x y z
N MET A 1 28.28 -13.52 -13.78
CA MET A 1 29.11 -13.08 -12.65
C MET A 1 28.27 -13.25 -11.40
N SER A 2 28.69 -14.09 -10.46
CA SER A 2 27.92 -14.47 -9.28
C SER A 2 27.75 -13.29 -8.33
N VAL A 3 26.52 -12.83 -8.13
CA VAL A 3 26.18 -11.85 -7.10
C VAL A 3 26.16 -12.58 -5.75
N SER A 4 27.31 -12.61 -5.08
CA SER A 4 27.45 -13.09 -3.69
C SER A 4 27.67 -11.91 -2.77
N SER A 5 26.62 -11.14 -2.51
CA SER A 5 26.57 -10.17 -1.43
C SER A 5 25.14 -10.09 -0.92
N GLN A 6 24.64 -11.21 -0.38
CA GLN A 6 23.52 -11.15 0.56
C GLN A 6 24.10 -10.72 1.89
N LEU A 7 23.83 -9.48 2.31
CA LEU A 7 24.03 -9.08 3.70
C LEU A 7 23.26 -10.06 4.58
N ASN A 8 23.97 -10.70 5.51
CA ASN A 8 23.38 -11.63 6.46
C ASN A 8 22.40 -10.87 7.38
N CYS A 9 21.22 -11.43 7.64
CA CYS A 9 20.35 -11.01 8.74
C CYS A 9 21.03 -11.04 10.14
N SER A 10 22.28 -11.50 10.23
CA SER A 10 23.04 -11.61 11.48
C SER A 10 23.66 -10.31 11.99
N GLU A 11 23.66 -9.23 11.20
CA GLU A 11 24.33 -7.96 11.56
C GLU A 11 23.37 -6.84 12.02
N ILE A 12 22.06 -7.11 12.07
CA ILE A 12 21.10 -6.16 12.68
C ILE A 12 21.33 -6.13 14.20
N PRO A 13 21.66 -4.97 14.82
CA PRO A 13 21.95 -4.87 16.24
C PRO A 13 20.81 -5.45 17.10
N PRO A 14 21.10 -6.18 18.20
CA PRO A 14 20.10 -6.86 19.02
C PRO A 14 19.15 -5.92 19.79
N HIS A 15 19.35 -4.60 19.73
CA HIS A 15 18.58 -3.61 20.49
C HIS A 15 17.51 -2.87 19.66
N LEU A 16 17.33 -3.21 18.38
CA LEU A 16 16.36 -2.58 17.48
C LEU A 16 15.51 -3.66 16.79
N ALA A 17 14.19 -3.55 17.00
CA ALA A 17 13.08 -4.39 16.55
C ALA A 17 12.93 -5.79 17.18
N GLU A 18 12.07 -5.86 18.20
CA GLU A 18 11.35 -7.08 18.57
C GLU A 18 10.12 -7.26 17.64
N ASP A 19 10.38 -7.54 16.37
CA ASP A 19 9.38 -8.14 15.46
C ASP A 19 9.05 -9.56 15.99
N PRO A 20 7.84 -10.12 15.78
CA PRO A 20 7.37 -11.28 16.52
C PRO A 20 8.24 -12.52 16.26
N ARG A 21 8.16 -13.51 17.15
CA ARG A 21 9.09 -14.67 17.30
C ARG A 21 9.61 -15.30 16.00
N ALA A 22 8.85 -15.30 14.91
CA ALA A 22 9.28 -15.77 13.59
C ALA A 22 10.37 -14.90 12.94
N ALA A 23 10.35 -13.57 13.09
CA ALA A 23 11.41 -12.69 12.60
C ALA A 23 12.74 -12.93 13.33
N ALA A 24 12.69 -13.13 14.66
CA ALA A 24 13.85 -13.56 15.45
C ALA A 24 14.34 -14.95 15.02
N CYS A 25 13.43 -15.88 14.69
CA CYS A 25 13.76 -17.19 14.15
C CYS A 25 14.36 -17.11 12.74
N GLY A 26 13.92 -16.16 11.92
CA GLY A 26 14.50 -15.86 10.60
C GLY A 26 15.99 -15.49 10.68
N ARG A 27 16.48 -14.96 11.80
CA ARG A 27 17.93 -14.74 12.00
C ARG A 27 18.72 -16.03 12.21
N LEU A 28 18.04 -17.14 12.55
CA LEU A 28 18.63 -18.47 12.73
C LEU A 28 18.64 -19.31 11.44
N PHE A 29 17.89 -18.90 10.42
CA PHE A 29 17.76 -19.63 9.16
C PHE A 29 17.91 -18.70 7.97
N GLN A 30 18.64 -19.14 6.95
CA GLN A 30 18.62 -18.48 5.66
C GLN A 30 17.60 -19.16 4.76
N LEU A 31 16.47 -18.48 4.52
CA LEU A 31 15.47 -18.91 3.53
C LEU A 31 15.99 -18.62 2.12
N ARG A 32 16.17 -19.67 1.32
CA ARG A 32 16.70 -19.58 -0.04
C ARG A 32 15.60 -19.46 -1.08
N HIS A 33 14.60 -20.32 -0.96
CA HIS A 33 13.52 -20.45 -1.93
C HIS A 33 12.23 -20.92 -1.28
N VAL A 34 11.12 -20.50 -1.87
CA VAL A 34 9.76 -20.93 -1.52
C VAL A 34 9.09 -21.53 -2.75
N HIS A 35 8.51 -22.72 -2.64
CA HIS A 35 7.61 -23.28 -3.65
C HIS A 35 6.19 -23.38 -3.10
N LEU A 36 5.22 -22.84 -3.83
CA LEU A 36 3.79 -22.97 -3.54
C LEU A 36 3.13 -23.86 -4.59
N ASP A 37 2.60 -25.01 -4.20
CA ASP A 37 1.72 -25.82 -5.04
C ASP A 37 0.29 -25.67 -4.50
N LEU A 38 -0.60 -25.09 -5.31
CA LEU A 38 -1.93 -24.67 -4.90
C LEU A 38 -3.00 -25.19 -5.85
N ARG A 39 -4.16 -25.53 -5.29
CA ARG A 39 -5.40 -25.81 -6.01
C ARG A 39 -6.49 -24.90 -5.47
N LEU A 40 -7.09 -24.10 -6.35
CA LEU A 40 -8.20 -23.21 -5.99
C LEU A 40 -9.53 -23.93 -6.21
N ASN A 41 -10.40 -23.85 -5.21
CA ASN A 41 -11.76 -24.36 -5.26
C ASN A 41 -12.76 -23.26 -4.92
N PHE A 42 -13.28 -22.59 -5.95
CA PHE A 42 -14.25 -21.50 -5.83
C PHE A 42 -15.59 -21.94 -5.21
N ALA A 43 -15.99 -23.22 -5.35
CA ALA A 43 -17.29 -23.69 -4.86
C ALA A 43 -17.35 -23.73 -3.32
N VAL A 44 -16.20 -23.91 -2.66
CA VAL A 44 -16.09 -23.96 -1.19
C VAL A 44 -15.15 -22.87 -0.64
N LYS A 45 -14.74 -21.91 -1.49
CA LYS A 45 -13.85 -20.79 -1.14
C LYS A 45 -12.58 -21.24 -0.40
N GLU A 46 -11.87 -22.19 -1.00
CA GLU A 46 -10.70 -22.83 -0.41
C GLU A 46 -9.50 -22.87 -1.36
N MET A 47 -8.29 -22.68 -0.83
CA MET A 47 -7.03 -23.08 -1.47
C MET A 47 -6.38 -24.21 -0.68
N SER A 48 -6.01 -25.30 -1.35
CA SER A 48 -5.31 -26.43 -0.72
C SER A 48 -4.07 -26.82 -1.51
N GLY A 49 -3.07 -27.38 -0.82
CA GLY A 49 -1.86 -27.87 -1.44
C GLY A 49 -0.69 -27.96 -0.47
N TRP A 50 0.50 -27.56 -0.93
CA TRP A 50 1.69 -27.58 -0.09
C TRP A 50 2.67 -26.44 -0.37
N LEU A 51 3.36 -26.06 0.68
CA LEU A 51 4.48 -25.13 0.70
C LEU A 51 5.77 -25.94 0.86
N VAL A 52 6.82 -25.62 0.10
CA VAL A 52 8.18 -26.11 0.33
C VAL A 52 9.11 -24.94 0.64
N LEU A 53 9.84 -25.02 1.75
CA LEU A 53 10.84 -24.06 2.17
C LEU A 53 12.23 -24.66 2.03
N ASP A 54 13.09 -24.04 1.22
CA ASP A 54 14.51 -24.39 1.14
C ASP A 54 15.30 -23.55 2.16
N LEU A 55 15.85 -24.20 3.18
CA LEU A 55 16.43 -23.55 4.35
C LEU A 55 17.89 -23.98 4.55
N LEU A 56 18.71 -23.05 5.06
CA LEU A 56 20.02 -23.32 5.66
C LEU A 56 19.98 -22.90 7.13
N ALA A 57 20.50 -23.74 8.02
CA ALA A 57 20.73 -23.31 9.40
C ALA A 57 21.92 -22.34 9.46
N ALA A 58 21.71 -21.14 10.02
CA ALA A 58 22.75 -20.12 10.19
C ALA A 58 23.69 -20.45 11.37
N ARG A 59 23.22 -21.22 12.35
CA ARG A 59 23.96 -21.61 13.55
C ARG A 59 23.79 -23.11 13.85
N PRO A 60 24.77 -23.76 14.51
CA PRO A 60 24.64 -25.15 14.90
C PRO A 60 23.62 -25.31 16.04
N GLY A 61 22.96 -26.46 16.10
CA GLY A 61 22.14 -26.84 17.25
C GLY A 61 20.76 -26.19 17.32
N VAL A 62 20.28 -25.57 16.24
CA VAL A 62 18.89 -25.07 16.16
C VAL A 62 17.93 -26.25 16.11
N GLN A 63 17.04 -26.34 17.09
CA GLN A 63 16.11 -27.48 17.26
C GLN A 63 14.68 -27.14 16.85
N THR A 64 14.35 -25.86 16.68
CA THR A 64 12.99 -25.42 16.39
C THR A 64 13.02 -24.40 15.25
N LEU A 65 12.17 -24.64 14.25
CA LEU A 65 11.79 -23.64 13.25
C LEU A 65 10.46 -23.01 13.67
N VAL A 66 10.39 -21.68 13.68
CA VAL A 66 9.18 -20.93 13.99
C VAL A 66 8.76 -20.13 12.77
N LEU A 67 7.54 -20.36 12.31
CA LEU A 67 6.90 -19.61 11.21
C LEU A 67 5.68 -18.87 11.76
N ASP A 68 5.34 -17.74 11.16
CA ASP A 68 4.03 -17.11 11.33
C ASP A 68 2.97 -17.92 10.59
N SER A 69 1.80 -18.01 11.21
CA SER A 69 0.60 -18.65 10.68
C SER A 69 -0.64 -17.88 11.15
N HIS A 70 -1.82 -18.31 10.71
CA HIS A 70 -3.10 -17.75 11.13
C HIS A 70 -4.11 -18.87 11.36
N PRO A 71 -5.10 -18.72 12.27
CA PRO A 71 -6.13 -19.73 12.50
C PRO A 71 -6.97 -20.15 11.27
N SER A 72 -6.94 -19.36 10.18
CA SER A 72 -7.56 -19.73 8.90
C SER A 72 -6.80 -20.82 8.14
N LEU A 73 -5.56 -21.13 8.54
CA LEU A 73 -4.75 -22.21 7.99
C LEU A 73 -4.97 -23.51 8.76
N LEU A 74 -5.44 -24.53 8.06
CA LEU A 74 -5.47 -25.91 8.55
C LEU A 74 -4.22 -26.64 8.09
N ILE A 75 -3.29 -26.91 9.02
CA ILE A 75 -2.07 -27.68 8.75
C ILE A 75 -2.37 -29.17 8.83
N HIS A 76 -2.13 -29.90 7.74
CA HIS A 76 -2.35 -31.35 7.63
C HIS A 76 -1.12 -32.18 7.99
N SER A 77 0.05 -31.78 7.50
CA SER A 77 1.31 -32.45 7.80
C SER A 77 2.51 -31.52 7.59
N ILE A 78 3.61 -31.82 8.28
CA ILE A 78 4.90 -31.16 8.08
C ILE A 78 5.97 -32.24 7.96
N ASP A 79 6.72 -32.22 6.86
CA ASP A 79 7.79 -33.18 6.59
C ASP A 79 9.12 -32.47 6.33
N CYS A 80 10.21 -33.12 6.70
CA CYS A 80 11.58 -32.64 6.47
C CYS A 80 12.33 -33.57 5.53
N LYS A 81 12.99 -33.00 4.53
CA LYS A 81 13.93 -33.72 3.67
C LYS A 81 15.31 -33.09 3.80
N VAL A 82 16.32 -33.88 4.14
CA VAL A 82 17.72 -33.45 4.19
C VAL A 82 18.48 -34.14 3.06
N PRO A 83 18.76 -33.44 1.94
CA PRO A 83 19.55 -34.00 0.85
C PRO A 83 20.89 -34.59 1.32
N GLY A 84 21.25 -35.75 0.77
CA GLY A 84 22.52 -36.44 1.07
C GLY A 84 22.64 -36.97 2.51
N SER A 85 21.53 -37.17 3.23
CA SER A 85 21.53 -37.73 4.59
C SER A 85 21.53 -39.27 4.63
N GLY A 86 21.48 -39.93 3.48
CA GLY A 86 21.32 -41.39 3.36
C GLY A 86 19.88 -41.87 3.55
N GLN A 87 18.95 -40.96 3.88
CA GLN A 87 17.51 -41.20 3.87
C GLN A 87 16.88 -40.42 2.70
N ASP A 88 16.37 -41.14 1.70
CA ASP A 88 15.71 -40.51 0.54
C ASP A 88 14.27 -40.08 0.83
N ALA A 89 13.62 -40.74 1.80
CA ALA A 89 12.25 -40.44 2.20
C ALA A 89 12.19 -39.22 3.15
N PRO A 90 11.21 -38.32 2.98
CA PRO A 90 10.93 -37.26 3.95
C PRO A 90 10.56 -37.84 5.32
N VAL A 91 10.99 -37.16 6.39
CA VAL A 91 10.68 -37.51 7.78
C VAL A 91 9.57 -36.58 8.29
N SER A 92 8.47 -37.15 8.77
CA SER A 92 7.40 -36.36 9.39
C SER A 92 7.85 -35.72 10.70
N LEU A 93 7.47 -34.46 10.90
CA LEU A 93 7.87 -33.65 12.04
C LEU A 93 6.71 -33.43 13.01
N THR A 94 7.07 -33.29 14.29
CA THR A 94 6.14 -32.79 15.31
C THR A 94 6.08 -31.27 15.27
N TYR A 95 4.88 -30.72 15.41
CA TYR A 95 4.66 -29.28 15.47
C TYR A 95 3.59 -28.92 16.50
N ARG A 96 3.59 -27.66 16.93
CA ARG A 96 2.49 -27.04 17.68
C ARG A 96 2.20 -25.66 17.11
N VAL A 97 0.93 -25.28 17.17
CA VAL A 97 0.48 -23.92 16.84
C VAL A 97 0.10 -23.24 18.14
N ASP A 98 0.84 -22.19 18.49
CA ASP A 98 0.61 -21.42 19.71
C ASP A 98 -0.04 -20.08 19.33
N PRO A 99 -1.17 -19.67 19.95
CA PRO A 99 -1.69 -18.32 19.77
C PRO A 99 -0.62 -17.29 20.12
N PHE A 100 -0.51 -16.24 19.29
CA PHE A 100 0.47 -15.19 19.49
C PHE A 100 -0.21 -13.83 19.62
N THR A 101 -1.03 -13.46 18.64
CA THR A 101 -1.78 -12.19 18.59
C THR A 101 -3.20 -12.42 18.08
N ASP A 102 -4.03 -11.39 18.12
CA ASP A 102 -5.32 -11.34 17.44
C ASP A 102 -5.18 -11.48 15.92
N TYR A 103 -4.05 -11.06 15.35
CA TYR A 103 -3.76 -11.17 13.92
C TYR A 103 -2.89 -12.38 13.52
N GLY A 104 -2.56 -13.32 14.42
CA GLY A 104 -1.72 -14.46 14.04
C GLY A 104 -1.37 -15.48 15.14
N SER A 105 -0.73 -16.57 14.70
CA SER A 105 -0.28 -17.68 15.54
C SER A 105 1.15 -18.10 15.16
N SER A 106 1.88 -18.65 16.13
CA SER A 106 3.24 -19.17 15.96
C SER A 106 3.20 -20.66 15.65
N LEU A 107 3.63 -21.06 14.45
CA LEU A 107 3.83 -22.45 14.07
C LEU A 107 5.24 -22.89 14.45
N ASN A 108 5.35 -23.68 15.52
CA ASN A 108 6.61 -24.19 16.06
C ASN A 108 6.84 -25.62 15.57
N ILE A 109 7.93 -25.85 14.85
CA ILE A 109 8.26 -27.11 14.18
C ILE A 109 9.54 -27.67 14.79
N SER A 110 9.50 -28.88 15.34
CA SER A 110 10.68 -29.55 15.89
C SER A 110 11.55 -30.14 14.77
N LEU A 111 12.81 -29.72 14.70
CA LEU A 111 13.74 -30.13 13.67
C LEU A 111 14.60 -31.33 14.09
N PRO A 112 14.93 -32.24 13.16
CA PRO A 112 15.87 -33.32 13.42
C PRO A 112 17.30 -32.77 13.54
N ALA A 113 18.15 -33.44 14.33
CA ALA A 113 19.56 -33.04 14.52
C ALA A 113 20.35 -32.92 13.20
N ALA A 114 19.95 -33.64 12.16
CA ALA A 114 20.56 -33.56 10.83
C ALA A 114 20.32 -32.21 10.11
N ALA A 115 19.19 -31.55 10.38
CA ALA A 115 18.86 -30.21 9.87
C ALA A 115 19.56 -29.08 10.64
N ALA A 116 20.01 -29.36 11.87
CA ALA A 116 20.71 -28.42 12.75
C ALA A 116 22.21 -28.24 12.43
N LYS A 117 22.69 -28.75 11.28
CA LYS A 117 24.08 -28.60 10.84
C LYS A 117 24.24 -27.31 10.02
N PRO A 118 25.16 -26.40 10.38
CA PRO A 118 25.39 -25.16 9.62
C PRO A 118 25.69 -25.43 8.14
N ASN A 119 25.25 -24.54 7.27
CA ASN A 119 25.48 -24.58 5.82
C ASN A 119 24.99 -25.85 5.11
N ARG A 120 24.17 -26.67 5.78
CA ARG A 120 23.50 -27.82 5.15
C ARG A 120 22.08 -27.46 4.79
N MET A 121 21.76 -27.57 3.50
CA MET A 121 20.40 -27.31 3.02
C MET A 121 19.47 -28.43 3.47
N PHE A 122 18.27 -28.05 3.89
CA PHE A 122 17.16 -28.97 4.13
C PHE A 122 15.86 -28.32 3.65
N GLN A 123 14.86 -29.16 3.40
CA GLN A 123 13.56 -28.74 2.91
C GLN A 123 12.49 -29.04 3.94
N ILE A 124 11.62 -28.06 4.21
CA ILE A 124 10.41 -28.26 5.01
C ILE A 124 9.21 -28.21 4.06
N THR A 125 8.44 -29.29 4.01
CA THR A 125 7.19 -29.34 3.25
C THR A 125 6.01 -29.25 4.22
N VAL A 126 5.16 -28.24 4.05
CA VAL A 126 3.94 -28.07 4.85
C VAL A 126 2.74 -28.31 3.94
N ARG A 127 1.92 -29.32 4.25
CA ARG A 127 0.63 -29.54 3.58
C ARG A 127 -0.46 -28.84 4.35
N TYR A 128 -1.27 -28.04 3.67
CA TYR A 128 -2.26 -27.22 4.33
C TYR A 128 -3.46 -26.90 3.43
N THR A 129 -4.51 -26.40 4.09
CA THR A 129 -5.70 -25.82 3.48
C THR A 129 -5.90 -24.42 4.08
N THR A 130 -6.34 -23.45 3.26
CA THR A 130 -6.75 -22.12 3.69
C THR A 130 -8.06 -21.70 3.06
N THR A 131 -8.81 -20.83 3.75
CA THR A 131 -10.11 -20.29 3.32
C THR A 131 -10.07 -18.77 3.36
N ASP A 132 -11.21 -18.09 3.53
CA ASP A 132 -11.22 -16.65 3.82
C ASP A 132 -10.35 -16.35 5.06
N GLY A 133 -9.53 -15.30 4.94
CA GLY A 133 -8.61 -14.89 5.99
C GLY A 133 -8.11 -13.47 5.74
N PRO A 134 -7.31 -12.89 6.65
CA PRO A 134 -6.78 -11.53 6.52
C PRO A 134 -6.19 -11.20 5.14
N ALA A 135 -5.49 -12.15 4.51
CA ALA A 135 -4.91 -11.96 3.19
C ALA A 135 -5.83 -12.36 2.03
N ILE A 136 -6.83 -13.22 2.20
CA ILE A 136 -7.54 -13.85 1.07
C ILE A 136 -8.99 -13.36 1.04
N TRP A 137 -9.39 -12.85 -0.13
CA TRP A 137 -10.74 -12.35 -0.37
C TRP A 137 -11.42 -13.14 -1.46
N TRP A 138 -12.36 -14.01 -1.10
CA TRP A 138 -13.22 -14.71 -2.06
C TRP A 138 -14.48 -13.90 -2.37
N LEU A 139 -14.65 -13.52 -3.63
CA LEU A 139 -15.82 -12.80 -4.13
C LEU A 139 -16.72 -13.74 -4.92
N ASP A 140 -18.00 -13.77 -4.55
CA ASP A 140 -19.04 -14.40 -5.37
C ASP A 140 -19.26 -13.61 -6.67
N SER A 141 -19.84 -14.26 -7.68
CA SER A 141 -20.01 -13.66 -9.00
C SER A 141 -20.74 -12.32 -8.95
N GLU A 142 -21.75 -12.16 -8.09
CA GLU A 142 -22.54 -10.93 -7.92
C GLU A 142 -21.70 -9.70 -7.52
N LEU A 143 -20.53 -9.92 -6.89
CA LEU A 143 -19.61 -8.87 -6.47
C LEU A 143 -18.56 -8.53 -7.54
N THR A 144 -18.53 -9.28 -8.64
CA THR A 144 -17.67 -9.02 -9.79
C THR A 144 -18.37 -8.09 -10.79
N CYS A 145 -17.60 -7.34 -11.57
CA CYS A 145 -18.16 -6.41 -12.54
C CYS A 145 -18.92 -7.14 -13.67
N SER A 146 -18.47 -8.33 -14.04
CA SER A 146 -19.12 -9.19 -15.05
C SER A 146 -20.38 -9.90 -14.54
N GLN A 147 -20.53 -10.06 -13.22
CA GLN A 147 -21.61 -10.81 -12.57
C GLN A 147 -21.72 -12.30 -12.99
N SER A 148 -20.70 -12.81 -13.68
CA SER A 148 -20.71 -14.13 -14.33
C SER A 148 -19.92 -15.18 -13.56
N ARG A 149 -18.79 -14.80 -12.95
CA ARG A 149 -17.82 -15.73 -12.36
C ARG A 149 -17.28 -15.18 -11.04
N PRO A 150 -16.95 -16.05 -10.07
CA PRO A 150 -16.30 -15.61 -8.85
C PRO A 150 -14.86 -15.15 -9.12
N LEU A 151 -14.31 -14.37 -8.18
CA LEU A 151 -12.95 -13.86 -8.21
C LEU A 151 -12.31 -14.06 -6.83
N VAL A 152 -11.03 -14.38 -6.79
CA VAL A 152 -10.25 -14.37 -5.56
C VAL A 152 -9.01 -13.53 -5.76
N PHE A 153 -8.66 -12.72 -4.76
CA PHE A 153 -7.41 -11.98 -4.73
C PHE A 153 -6.79 -12.05 -3.34
N THR A 154 -5.49 -11.79 -3.28
CA THR A 154 -4.76 -11.70 -2.01
C THR A 154 -4.26 -10.28 -1.73
N GLN A 155 -4.11 -9.93 -0.45
CA GLN A 155 -3.42 -8.72 0.02
C GLN A 155 -2.51 -9.07 1.19
N GLY A 156 -1.19 -9.10 0.96
CA GLY A 156 -0.21 -9.58 1.93
C GLY A 156 0.26 -8.52 2.94
N HIS A 157 0.33 -7.26 2.53
CA HIS A 157 0.84 -6.18 3.36
C HIS A 157 -0.16 -5.80 4.49
N SER A 158 0.29 -5.60 5.74
CA SER A 158 1.70 -5.72 6.19
C SER A 158 2.06 -7.15 6.61
N VAL A 159 1.22 -7.82 7.38
CA VAL A 159 1.49 -9.15 7.97
C VAL A 159 0.33 -10.11 7.78
N CYS A 160 -0.27 -10.08 6.58
CA CYS A 160 -1.46 -10.85 6.28
C CYS A 160 -1.11 -12.18 5.61
N ASN A 161 0.04 -12.30 4.94
CA ASN A 161 0.38 -13.51 4.18
C ASN A 161 0.62 -14.75 5.04
N ARG A 162 0.82 -14.60 6.36
CA ARG A 162 0.68 -15.69 7.34
C ARG A 162 -0.68 -16.39 7.33
N SER A 163 -1.71 -15.82 6.71
CA SER A 163 -3.02 -16.45 6.49
C SER A 163 -3.19 -17.07 5.10
N PHE A 164 -2.27 -16.78 4.18
CA PHE A 164 -2.20 -17.39 2.87
C PHE A 164 -1.29 -18.64 2.86
N PHE A 165 -0.13 -18.57 3.52
CA PHE A 165 0.76 -19.70 3.75
C PHE A 165 1.62 -19.46 5.00
N PRO A 166 2.07 -20.50 5.72
CA PRO A 166 3.00 -20.32 6.83
C PRO A 166 4.34 -19.76 6.36
N CYS A 167 4.83 -18.67 6.95
CA CYS A 167 6.06 -18.02 6.48
C CYS A 167 6.80 -17.25 7.56
N PHE A 168 8.02 -16.79 7.27
CA PHE A 168 8.60 -15.66 7.99
C PHE A 168 7.89 -14.39 7.50
N ASP A 169 6.86 -13.95 8.21
CA ASP A 169 5.99 -12.84 7.76
C ASP A 169 6.52 -11.50 8.25
N THR A 170 7.74 -11.19 7.79
CA THR A 170 8.56 -10.03 8.13
C THR A 170 9.27 -9.51 6.89
N PRO A 171 9.42 -8.19 6.71
CA PRO A 171 10.10 -7.64 5.54
C PRO A 171 11.63 -7.84 5.59
N ALA A 172 12.19 -8.24 6.74
CA ALA A 172 13.61 -8.58 6.89
C ALA A 172 14.03 -9.85 6.12
N VAL A 173 13.09 -10.78 5.88
CA VAL A 173 13.38 -12.07 5.23
C VAL A 173 12.93 -12.02 3.79
N LYS A 174 13.89 -12.06 2.86
CA LYS A 174 13.62 -12.12 1.41
C LYS A 174 13.97 -13.48 0.84
N SER A 175 13.17 -13.94 -0.13
CA SER A 175 13.42 -15.19 -0.83
C SER A 175 12.92 -15.15 -2.26
N THR A 176 13.54 -15.95 -3.13
CA THR A 176 12.96 -16.23 -4.45
C THR A 176 11.79 -17.19 -4.27
N TYR A 177 10.85 -17.21 -5.21
CA TYR A 177 9.75 -18.17 -5.12
C TYR A 177 9.30 -18.70 -6.47
N THR A 178 8.68 -19.88 -6.44
CA THR A 178 7.95 -20.47 -7.56
C THR A 178 6.55 -20.86 -7.10
N ALA A 179 5.61 -20.89 -8.04
CA ALA A 179 4.27 -21.36 -7.75
C ALA A 179 3.70 -22.21 -8.89
N THR A 180 2.92 -23.22 -8.52
CA THR A 180 2.13 -24.07 -9.41
C THR A 180 0.68 -23.94 -8.97
N VAL A 181 -0.18 -23.35 -9.80
CA VAL A 181 -1.57 -23.06 -9.43
C VAL A 181 -2.53 -23.79 -10.37
N ARG A 182 -3.39 -24.63 -9.80
CA ARG A 182 -4.42 -25.39 -10.51
C ARG A 182 -5.78 -24.74 -10.30
N VAL A 183 -6.48 -24.48 -11.41
CA VAL A 183 -7.79 -23.81 -11.41
C VAL A 183 -8.80 -24.50 -12.33
N PRO A 184 -10.11 -24.26 -12.12
CA PRO A 184 -11.15 -24.66 -13.08
C PRO A 184 -11.00 -23.97 -14.46
N ASP A 185 -11.75 -24.45 -15.46
CA ASP A 185 -11.76 -23.84 -16.79
C ASP A 185 -12.31 -22.41 -16.79
N GLY A 186 -11.68 -21.56 -17.61
CA GLY A 186 -12.10 -20.17 -17.79
C GLY A 186 -11.70 -19.25 -16.64
N VAL A 187 -10.75 -19.68 -15.79
CA VAL A 187 -10.12 -18.85 -14.76
C VAL A 187 -8.70 -18.51 -15.21
N THR A 188 -8.38 -17.22 -15.26
CA THR A 188 -7.01 -16.72 -15.44
C THR A 188 -6.40 -16.53 -14.05
N VAL A 189 -5.17 -17.00 -13.85
CA VAL A 189 -4.39 -16.74 -12.62
C VAL A 189 -3.25 -15.80 -12.95
N LEU A 190 -3.04 -14.81 -12.08
CA LEU A 190 -1.88 -13.95 -12.09
C LEU A 190 -1.22 -14.00 -10.71
N MET A 191 0.11 -13.91 -10.67
CA MET A 191 0.89 -13.77 -9.45
C MET A 191 1.99 -12.72 -9.66
N SER A 192 2.49 -12.16 -8.55
CA SER A 192 3.58 -11.19 -8.54
C SER A 192 4.92 -11.84 -8.86
N ALA A 193 5.13 -12.25 -10.12
CA ALA A 193 6.25 -13.07 -10.54
C ALA A 193 6.84 -12.59 -11.87
N SER A 194 8.18 -12.68 -11.97
CA SER A 194 8.94 -12.27 -13.17
C SER A 194 8.70 -13.13 -14.41
N ARG A 195 8.26 -14.38 -14.23
CA ARG A 195 7.95 -15.31 -15.32
C ARG A 195 6.66 -16.06 -15.01
N SER A 196 5.89 -16.31 -16.07
CA SER A 196 4.67 -17.12 -16.00
C SER A 196 4.52 -18.00 -17.24
N SER A 197 3.88 -19.15 -17.07
CA SER A 197 3.47 -20.05 -18.16
C SER A 197 2.13 -20.71 -17.81
N TYR A 198 1.41 -21.16 -18.84
CA TYR A 198 0.12 -21.84 -18.68
C TYR A 198 0.04 -23.09 -19.55
N SER A 199 -0.16 -24.25 -18.92
CA SER A 199 -0.51 -25.49 -19.61
C SER A 199 -2.03 -25.59 -19.70
N LYS A 200 -2.57 -25.42 -20.92
CA LYS A 200 -4.01 -25.57 -21.18
C LYS A 200 -4.50 -27.01 -20.99
N GLN A 201 -3.65 -27.99 -21.29
CA GLN A 201 -3.98 -29.42 -21.15
C GLN A 201 -4.15 -29.80 -19.68
N ASP A 202 -3.23 -29.33 -18.83
CA ASP A 202 -3.20 -29.70 -17.41
C ASP A 202 -3.95 -28.69 -16.52
N ARG A 203 -4.37 -27.55 -17.10
CA ARG A 203 -5.01 -26.41 -16.42
C ARG A 203 -4.16 -25.88 -15.26
N VAL A 204 -2.87 -25.77 -15.53
CA VAL A 204 -1.86 -25.37 -14.54
C VAL A 204 -1.17 -24.10 -14.99
N PHE A 205 -1.17 -23.11 -14.10
CA PHE A 205 -0.32 -21.94 -14.22
C PHE A 205 0.96 -22.17 -13.42
N GLN A 206 2.10 -21.82 -13.99
CA GLN A 206 3.38 -21.86 -13.30
C GLN A 206 3.98 -20.46 -13.25
N PHE A 207 4.57 -20.11 -12.12
CA PHE A 207 5.16 -18.81 -11.87
C PHE A 207 6.56 -18.94 -11.28
N SER A 208 7.43 -17.98 -11.60
CA SER A 208 8.76 -17.88 -11.01
C SER A 208 9.14 -16.41 -10.77
N MET A 209 9.46 -16.10 -9.51
CA MET A 209 10.11 -14.87 -9.11
C MET A 209 11.59 -15.16 -8.88
N GLU A 210 12.43 -14.70 -9.82
CA GLU A 210 13.88 -14.95 -9.80
C GLU A 210 14.63 -14.00 -8.85
N PHE A 211 13.97 -12.94 -8.40
CA PHE A 211 14.53 -11.96 -7.47
C PHE A 211 14.02 -12.21 -6.05
N PRO A 212 14.87 -12.02 -5.02
CA PRO A 212 14.44 -12.21 -3.65
C PRO A 212 13.47 -11.09 -3.22
N VAL A 213 12.28 -11.49 -2.76
CA VAL A 213 11.24 -10.59 -2.26
C VAL A 213 10.81 -10.98 -0.85
N PRO A 214 10.39 -10.02 -0.01
CA PRO A 214 9.75 -10.32 1.25
C PRO A 214 8.38 -10.99 1.04
N SER A 215 7.95 -11.76 2.04
CA SER A 215 6.72 -12.55 1.97
C SER A 215 5.47 -11.72 1.70
N TYR A 216 5.38 -10.48 2.22
CA TYR A 216 4.22 -9.60 2.02
C TYR A 216 3.94 -9.22 0.56
N LEU A 217 4.94 -9.36 -0.34
CA LEU A 217 4.82 -9.07 -1.77
C LEU A 217 4.39 -10.28 -2.62
N VAL A 218 4.22 -11.46 -2.02
CA VAL A 218 3.66 -12.63 -2.71
C VAL A 218 2.16 -12.42 -2.86
N ALA A 219 1.70 -12.25 -4.10
CA ALA A 219 0.30 -11.96 -4.40
C ALA A 219 -0.24 -12.90 -5.47
N LEU A 220 -1.54 -13.16 -5.39
CA LEU A 220 -2.32 -13.96 -6.32
C LEU A 220 -3.65 -13.28 -6.61
N VAL A 221 -4.06 -13.27 -7.87
CA VAL A 221 -5.44 -12.99 -8.28
C VAL A 221 -5.89 -14.05 -9.29
N ALA A 222 -7.10 -14.55 -9.13
CA ALA A 222 -7.69 -15.50 -10.05
C ALA A 222 -9.17 -15.19 -10.31
N GLY A 223 -9.55 -15.09 -11.58
CA GLY A 223 -10.91 -14.77 -12.00
C GLY A 223 -11.06 -14.65 -13.52
N GLU A 224 -12.14 -14.04 -13.97
CA GLU A 224 -12.36 -13.71 -15.38
C GLU A 224 -11.56 -12.45 -15.76
N LEU A 225 -10.26 -12.63 -16.04
CA LEU A 225 -9.36 -11.51 -16.38
C LEU A 225 -8.92 -11.60 -17.84
N GLN A 226 -9.00 -10.45 -18.51
CA GLN A 226 -8.47 -10.21 -19.85
C GLN A 226 -7.38 -9.14 -19.79
N HIS A 227 -6.64 -8.99 -20.88
CA HIS A 227 -5.55 -8.01 -20.92
C HIS A 227 -5.37 -7.33 -22.26
N VAL A 228 -4.68 -6.18 -22.20
CA VAL A 228 -4.10 -5.48 -23.35
C VAL A 228 -2.69 -5.02 -22.97
N ASP A 229 -1.72 -5.26 -23.84
CA ASP A 229 -0.38 -4.69 -23.70
C ASP A 229 -0.46 -3.17 -23.98
N VAL A 230 -0.01 -2.35 -23.03
CA VAL A 230 -0.05 -0.88 -23.07
C VAL A 230 1.33 -0.23 -23.26
N GLY A 231 2.36 -1.07 -23.34
CA GLY A 231 3.76 -0.72 -23.57
C GLY A 231 4.58 -1.98 -23.90
N PRO A 232 5.88 -1.83 -24.20
CA PRO A 232 6.75 -2.96 -24.57
C PRO A 232 6.92 -4.00 -23.46
N ARG A 233 6.71 -3.58 -22.20
CA ARG A 233 6.88 -4.42 -21.00
C ARG A 233 5.80 -4.18 -19.95
N SER A 234 4.65 -3.65 -20.37
CA SER A 234 3.54 -3.32 -19.49
C SER A 234 2.21 -3.73 -20.06
N ARG A 235 1.35 -4.29 -19.21
CA ARG A 235 0.03 -4.77 -19.57
C ARG A 235 -1.00 -4.37 -18.53
N VAL A 236 -2.19 -4.05 -19.01
CA VAL A 236 -3.35 -3.83 -18.15
C VAL A 236 -4.19 -5.09 -18.14
N TRP A 237 -4.46 -5.61 -16.94
CA TRP A 237 -5.37 -6.72 -16.68
C TRP A 237 -6.63 -6.19 -15.99
N ALA A 238 -7.79 -6.67 -16.40
CA ALA A 238 -9.06 -6.34 -15.75
C ALA A 238 -10.14 -7.35 -16.13
N GLU A 239 -11.26 -7.31 -15.41
CA GLU A 239 -12.50 -7.91 -15.91
C GLU A 239 -12.91 -7.28 -17.26
N PRO A 240 -13.57 -8.04 -18.17
CA PRO A 240 -13.86 -7.56 -19.53
C PRO A 240 -14.61 -6.22 -19.60
N CYS A 241 -15.53 -5.99 -18.66
CA CYS A 241 -16.33 -4.76 -18.55
C CYS A 241 -15.50 -3.50 -18.20
N LEU A 242 -14.31 -3.65 -17.61
CA LEU A 242 -13.45 -2.55 -17.17
C LEU A 242 -12.24 -2.33 -18.09
N LEU A 243 -11.85 -3.34 -18.85
CA LEU A 243 -10.59 -3.36 -19.60
C LEU A 243 -10.44 -2.18 -20.57
N SER A 244 -11.48 -1.87 -21.35
CA SER A 244 -11.42 -0.76 -22.31
C SER A 244 -11.23 0.60 -21.61
N CYS A 245 -11.92 0.83 -20.49
CA CYS A 245 -11.79 2.04 -19.69
C CYS A 245 -10.38 2.18 -19.10
N ALA A 246 -9.86 1.10 -18.53
CA ALA A 246 -8.52 1.05 -17.95
C ALA A 246 -7.42 1.30 -18.99
N VAL A 247 -7.50 0.64 -20.15
CA VAL A 247 -6.56 0.82 -21.27
C VAL A 247 -6.60 2.24 -21.81
N ASN A 248 -7.79 2.81 -22.00
CA ASN A 248 -7.93 4.19 -22.48
C ASN A 248 -7.28 5.22 -21.53
N LYS A 249 -7.21 4.93 -20.23
CA LYS A 249 -6.64 5.83 -19.23
C LYS A 249 -5.13 5.66 -19.05
N LEU A 250 -4.59 4.47 -19.30
CA LEU A 250 -3.17 4.15 -19.06
C LEU A 250 -2.33 3.98 -20.34
N GLY A 251 -2.96 3.82 -21.51
CA GLY A 251 -2.29 3.58 -22.78
C GLY A 251 -1.15 4.56 -23.05
N GLY A 252 0.05 4.04 -23.28
CA GLY A 252 1.27 4.82 -23.55
C GLY A 252 1.86 5.60 -22.37
N SER A 253 1.12 5.75 -21.26
CA SER A 253 1.57 6.54 -20.12
C SER A 253 2.49 5.74 -19.19
N VAL A 254 2.21 4.45 -19.01
CA VAL A 254 2.99 3.56 -18.12
C VAL A 254 4.46 3.47 -18.57
N GLU A 255 4.72 3.24 -19.86
CA GLU A 255 6.11 3.17 -20.35
C GLU A 255 6.83 4.52 -20.23
N ARG A 256 6.11 5.64 -20.42
CA ARG A 256 6.68 6.97 -20.22
C ARG A 256 7.13 7.17 -18.77
N TRP A 257 6.31 6.79 -17.81
CA TRP A 257 6.64 6.91 -16.38
C TRP A 257 7.78 5.98 -15.99
N LEU A 258 7.80 4.75 -16.50
CA LEU A 258 8.92 3.83 -16.31
C LEU A 258 10.23 4.40 -16.88
N GLY A 259 10.21 4.97 -18.08
CA GLY A 259 11.41 5.58 -18.66
C GLY A 259 11.96 6.73 -17.81
N VAL A 260 11.09 7.63 -17.34
CA VAL A 260 11.47 8.71 -16.41
C VAL A 260 12.02 8.15 -15.10
N ALA A 261 11.38 7.13 -14.53
CA ALA A 261 11.83 6.50 -13.30
C ALA A 261 13.19 5.81 -13.49
N GLU A 262 13.43 5.16 -14.63
CA GLU A 262 14.72 4.55 -14.95
C GLU A 262 15.83 5.58 -15.13
N ASP A 263 15.52 6.70 -15.79
CA ASP A 263 16.44 7.81 -15.93
C ASP A 263 16.85 8.33 -14.55
N LEU A 264 15.91 8.49 -13.61
CA LEU A 264 16.14 9.00 -12.25
C LEU A 264 16.83 7.99 -11.31
N PHE A 265 16.44 6.72 -11.34
CA PHE A 265 16.76 5.74 -10.28
C PHE A 265 17.55 4.52 -10.76
N GLY A 266 17.85 4.42 -12.06
CA GLY A 266 18.54 3.29 -12.67
C GLY A 266 17.57 2.23 -13.19
N PRO A 267 18.05 1.12 -13.77
CA PRO A 267 17.20 0.19 -14.53
C PRO A 267 16.10 -0.47 -13.70
N TYR A 268 14.94 -0.68 -14.31
CA TYR A 268 13.82 -1.39 -13.69
C TYR A 268 14.09 -2.91 -13.66
N LEU A 269 14.26 -3.46 -12.46
CA LEU A 269 14.83 -4.81 -12.26
C LEU A 269 13.85 -5.96 -12.54
N TRP A 270 12.55 -5.70 -12.52
CA TRP A 270 11.51 -6.73 -12.44
C TRP A 270 11.04 -7.27 -13.81
N GLY A 271 11.61 -6.75 -14.90
CA GLY A 271 11.28 -7.14 -16.26
C GLY A 271 9.97 -6.51 -16.76
N ARG A 272 8.83 -6.92 -16.21
CA ARG A 272 7.51 -6.39 -16.58
C ARG A 272 6.93 -5.51 -15.48
N CYS A 273 6.10 -4.55 -15.87
CA CYS A 273 5.28 -3.73 -14.98
C CYS A 273 3.83 -3.84 -15.46
N ASP A 274 3.18 -4.94 -15.07
CA ASP A 274 1.76 -5.16 -15.35
C ASP A 274 0.91 -4.55 -14.23
N ILE A 275 -0.31 -4.11 -14.56
CA ILE A 275 -1.28 -3.49 -13.65
C ILE A 275 -2.58 -4.28 -13.73
N VAL A 276 -3.12 -4.74 -12.61
CA VAL A 276 -4.43 -5.40 -12.53
C VAL A 276 -5.43 -4.55 -11.75
N PHE A 277 -6.57 -4.28 -12.38
CA PHE A 277 -7.68 -3.60 -11.72
C PHE A 277 -8.58 -4.60 -10.99
N LEU A 278 -8.67 -4.44 -9.68
CA LEU A 278 -9.46 -5.28 -8.78
C LEU A 278 -10.82 -4.65 -8.44
N PRO A 279 -11.84 -5.45 -8.08
CA PRO A 279 -13.15 -4.95 -7.72
C PRO A 279 -13.12 -3.95 -6.54
N PRO A 280 -14.19 -3.14 -6.34
CA PRO A 280 -14.27 -2.16 -5.25
C PRO A 280 -14.19 -2.72 -3.82
N SER A 281 -14.19 -4.04 -3.66
CA SER A 281 -13.93 -4.76 -2.40
C SER A 281 -12.45 -4.83 -2.04
N PHE A 282 -11.53 -4.51 -2.95
CA PHE A 282 -10.10 -4.39 -2.62
C PHE A 282 -9.90 -3.38 -1.48
N PRO A 283 -9.23 -3.75 -0.38
CA PRO A 283 -9.27 -2.98 0.88
C PRO A 283 -8.44 -1.69 0.84
N ILE A 284 -7.51 -1.57 -0.11
CA ILE A 284 -6.63 -0.41 -0.28
C ILE A 284 -6.73 0.15 -1.70
N VAL A 285 -6.05 1.26 -1.96
CA VAL A 285 -6.07 1.92 -3.28
C VAL A 285 -5.22 1.15 -4.28
N ALA A 286 -3.99 0.82 -3.89
CA ALA A 286 -3.04 0.11 -4.72
C ALA A 286 -2.06 -0.70 -3.86
N MET A 287 -1.33 -1.63 -4.48
CA MET A 287 -0.29 -2.45 -3.86
C MET A 287 0.81 -2.76 -4.87
N GLU A 288 2.05 -2.61 -4.43
CA GLU A 288 3.26 -2.59 -5.26
C GLU A 288 3.79 -3.98 -5.64
N ASN A 289 2.92 -4.99 -5.66
CA ASN A 289 3.36 -6.37 -5.85
C ASN A 289 4.24 -6.48 -7.12
N PRO A 290 5.51 -6.94 -7.03
CA PRO A 290 6.44 -6.79 -8.13
C PRO A 290 5.97 -7.54 -9.36
N CYS A 291 6.22 -6.96 -10.53
CA CYS A 291 5.71 -7.42 -11.83
C CYS A 291 4.20 -7.25 -12.07
N LEU A 292 3.39 -7.07 -11.01
CA LEU A 292 1.93 -7.08 -11.11
C LEU A 292 1.28 -6.20 -10.03
N THR A 293 1.27 -4.88 -10.28
CA THR A 293 0.65 -3.90 -9.39
C THR A 293 -0.86 -4.13 -9.29
N PHE A 294 -1.41 -4.19 -8.08
CA PHE A 294 -2.86 -4.28 -7.86
C PHE A 294 -3.42 -2.88 -7.65
N ILE A 295 -4.55 -2.55 -8.28
CA ILE A 295 -5.19 -1.24 -8.17
C ILE A 295 -6.71 -1.39 -8.04
N ILE A 296 -7.36 -0.64 -7.16
CA ILE A 296 -8.82 -0.63 -7.03
C ILE A 296 -9.47 -0.03 -8.28
N ALA A 297 -10.41 -0.74 -8.91
CA ALA A 297 -11.10 -0.29 -10.12
C ALA A 297 -11.84 1.05 -9.96
N SER A 298 -12.29 1.37 -8.74
CA SER A 298 -13.00 2.61 -8.45
C SER A 298 -12.16 3.88 -8.63
N ILE A 299 -10.82 3.74 -8.73
CA ILE A 299 -9.93 4.86 -9.04
C ILE A 299 -10.06 5.32 -10.50
N LEU A 300 -10.54 4.45 -11.40
CA LEU A 300 -10.71 4.77 -12.83
C LEU A 300 -11.62 5.99 -13.04
N GLU A 301 -12.45 6.37 -12.07
CA GLU A 301 -13.26 7.59 -12.16
C GLU A 301 -12.43 8.88 -12.16
N SER A 302 -11.20 8.88 -11.63
CA SER A 302 -10.32 10.05 -11.65
C SER A 302 -9.01 9.76 -12.36
N ARG A 303 -8.70 10.59 -13.36
CA ARG A 303 -7.44 10.47 -14.12
C ARG A 303 -6.23 10.92 -13.29
N GLU A 304 -6.37 11.97 -12.49
CA GLU A 304 -5.27 12.52 -11.69
C GLU A 304 -4.88 11.58 -10.54
N PHE A 305 -5.85 11.05 -9.78
CA PHE A 305 -5.57 10.06 -8.74
C PHE A 305 -4.97 8.76 -9.32
N LEU A 306 -5.56 8.23 -10.40
CA LEU A 306 -5.00 7.05 -11.08
C LEU A 306 -3.55 7.25 -11.50
N LEU A 307 -3.23 8.43 -12.03
CA LEU A 307 -1.88 8.77 -12.48
C LEU A 307 -0.89 8.77 -11.32
N ILE A 308 -1.19 9.49 -10.22
CA ILE A 308 -0.23 9.61 -9.11
C ILE A 308 -0.06 8.28 -8.39
N ASP A 309 -1.13 7.51 -8.22
CA ASP A 309 -1.07 6.22 -7.53
C ASP A 309 -0.31 5.20 -8.39
N VAL A 310 -0.54 5.11 -9.71
CA VAL A 310 0.28 4.22 -10.58
C VAL A 310 1.76 4.61 -10.56
N ILE A 311 2.09 5.91 -10.54
CA ILE A 311 3.49 6.35 -10.46
C ILE A 311 4.11 6.01 -9.10
N HIS A 312 3.35 6.09 -8.00
CA HIS A 312 3.76 5.63 -6.67
C HIS A 312 4.12 4.14 -6.69
N GLU A 313 3.26 3.31 -7.29
CA GLU A 313 3.52 1.88 -7.43
C GLU A 313 4.72 1.57 -8.34
N ILE A 314 4.97 2.39 -9.37
CA ILE A 314 6.20 2.29 -10.18
C ILE A 314 7.43 2.62 -9.34
N ALA A 315 7.38 3.69 -8.52
CA ALA A 315 8.47 4.10 -7.65
C ALA A 315 8.85 2.99 -6.65
N HIS A 316 7.86 2.23 -6.18
CA HIS A 316 8.10 1.07 -5.33
C HIS A 316 8.99 -0.01 -5.95
N GLY A 317 9.10 -0.05 -7.29
CA GLY A 317 10.07 -0.88 -8.00
C GLY A 317 11.51 -0.73 -7.48
N TRP A 318 11.86 0.45 -6.97
CA TRP A 318 13.16 0.71 -6.33
C TRP A 318 13.04 0.80 -4.80
N PHE A 319 12.05 1.53 -4.29
CA PHE A 319 11.88 1.83 -2.87
C PHE A 319 10.75 1.01 -2.23
N GLY A 320 11.07 -0.01 -1.47
CA GLY A 320 10.12 -1.00 -0.96
C GLY A 320 10.39 -2.38 -1.55
N ASN A 321 10.39 -2.53 -2.87
CA ASN A 321 10.62 -3.84 -3.49
C ASN A 321 12.11 -4.19 -3.56
N ALA A 322 12.93 -3.32 -4.16
CA ALA A 322 14.37 -3.59 -4.32
C ALA A 322 15.09 -3.35 -2.99
N VAL A 323 14.95 -2.15 -2.42
CA VAL A 323 15.45 -1.82 -1.07
C VAL A 323 14.25 -1.79 -0.13
N THR A 324 14.18 -2.70 0.84
CA THR A 324 12.99 -2.85 1.71
C THR A 324 13.29 -2.36 3.12
N ASN A 325 12.34 -1.78 3.82
CA ASN A 325 12.44 -1.59 5.27
C ASN A 325 12.65 -2.93 5.99
N ALA A 326 13.58 -3.02 6.93
CA ALA A 326 13.85 -4.25 7.67
C ALA A 326 12.74 -4.61 8.67
N THR A 327 11.97 -3.62 9.13
CA THR A 327 10.94 -3.76 10.17
C THR A 327 9.78 -2.83 9.84
N TRP A 328 8.59 -3.10 10.37
CA TRP A 328 7.43 -2.22 10.14
C TRP A 328 7.56 -0.86 10.83
N GLU A 329 8.39 -0.75 11.87
CA GLU A 329 8.74 0.53 12.51
C GLU A 329 9.43 1.49 11.53
N GLU A 330 10.06 0.94 10.49
CA GLU A 330 10.80 1.64 9.45
C GLU A 330 10.00 1.75 8.14
N MET A 331 8.68 1.55 8.16
CA MET A 331 7.82 1.58 6.96
C MET A 331 7.97 2.89 6.15
N TRP A 332 8.33 3.99 6.81
CA TRP A 332 8.61 5.26 6.16
C TRP A 332 9.77 5.19 5.14
N LEU A 333 10.72 4.26 5.28
CA LEU A 333 11.78 4.05 4.29
C LEU A 333 11.20 3.58 2.95
N SER A 334 10.17 2.74 2.97
CA SER A 334 9.51 2.31 1.75
C SER A 334 8.58 3.41 1.24
N GLU A 335 7.66 3.88 2.07
CA GLU A 335 6.59 4.79 1.64
C GLU A 335 7.03 6.23 1.46
N GLY A 336 7.89 6.75 2.34
CA GLY A 336 8.43 8.11 2.24
C GLY A 336 9.38 8.29 1.06
N LEU A 337 10.27 7.31 0.81
CA LEU A 337 11.13 7.32 -0.38
C LEU A 337 10.31 7.12 -1.66
N ALA A 338 9.33 6.20 -1.67
CA ALA A 338 8.44 6.02 -2.81
C ALA A 338 7.61 7.28 -3.11
N THR A 339 7.07 7.94 -2.09
CA THR A 339 6.33 9.22 -2.24
C THR A 339 7.24 10.33 -2.80
N TYR A 340 8.49 10.43 -2.33
CA TYR A 340 9.47 11.35 -2.90
C TYR A 340 9.78 11.03 -4.37
N ALA A 341 10.05 9.76 -4.66
CA ALA A 341 10.34 9.31 -6.01
C ALA A 341 9.16 9.52 -6.96
N GLN A 342 7.93 9.28 -6.50
CA GLN A 342 6.70 9.58 -7.23
C GLN A 342 6.64 11.05 -7.62
N ARG A 343 6.90 11.98 -6.69
CA ARG A 343 6.91 13.43 -6.94
C ARG A 343 8.03 13.87 -7.87
N ARG A 344 9.16 13.17 -7.85
CA ARG A 344 10.24 13.39 -8.83
C ARG A 344 9.82 12.94 -10.23
N ILE A 345 9.21 11.76 -10.36
CA ILE A 345 8.71 11.26 -11.65
C ILE A 345 7.60 12.18 -12.18
N THR A 346 6.65 12.62 -11.35
CA THR A 346 5.59 13.53 -11.79
C THR A 346 6.13 14.90 -12.18
N THR A 347 7.12 15.43 -11.46
CA THR A 347 7.78 16.69 -11.83
C THR A 347 8.43 16.60 -13.22
N GLU A 348 9.20 15.56 -13.50
CA GLU A 348 9.84 15.37 -14.80
C GLU A 348 8.81 15.07 -15.93
N ALA A 349 7.71 14.38 -15.61
CA ALA A 349 6.70 13.99 -16.60
C ALA A 349 5.64 15.07 -16.87
N TYR A 350 5.27 15.88 -15.89
CA TYR A 350 4.12 16.79 -15.95
C TYR A 350 4.44 18.23 -15.53
N GLY A 351 5.64 18.48 -14.99
CA GLY A 351 6.09 19.78 -14.56
C GLY A 351 5.80 20.06 -13.08
N GLU A 352 6.64 20.93 -12.52
CA GLU A 352 6.67 21.27 -11.11
C GLU A 352 5.34 21.84 -10.58
N ALA A 353 4.64 22.65 -11.38
CA ALA A 353 3.37 23.25 -10.96
C ALA A 353 2.30 22.20 -10.60
N PHE A 354 2.21 21.12 -11.38
CA PHE A 354 1.29 20.00 -11.11
C PHE A 354 1.68 19.27 -9.82
N THR A 355 2.97 18.93 -9.67
CA THR A 355 3.48 18.24 -8.47
C THR A 355 3.30 19.09 -7.21
N CYS A 356 3.50 20.40 -7.29
CA CYS A 356 3.27 21.30 -6.17
C CYS A 356 1.79 21.34 -5.78
N LEU A 357 0.85 21.37 -6.73
CA LEU A 357 -0.59 21.29 -6.45
C LEU A 357 -0.94 19.97 -5.72
N GLU A 358 -0.45 18.84 -6.22
CA GLU A 358 -0.61 17.53 -5.57
C GLU A 358 -0.04 17.55 -4.15
N THR A 359 1.17 18.09 -3.98
CA THR A 359 1.86 18.14 -2.69
C THR A 359 1.12 19.03 -1.69
N VAL A 360 0.62 20.20 -2.11
CA VAL A 360 -0.24 21.05 -1.27
C VAL A 360 -1.50 20.29 -0.83
N PHE A 361 -2.15 19.59 -1.75
CA PHE A 361 -3.33 18.79 -1.43
C PHE A 361 -3.04 17.72 -0.36
N ARG A 362 -1.91 17.01 -0.47
CA ARG A 362 -1.52 15.95 0.47
C ARG A 362 -1.03 16.49 1.82
N LEU A 363 -0.25 17.58 1.84
CA LEU A 363 0.18 18.22 3.09
C LEU A 363 -0.99 18.86 3.84
N ASP A 364 -1.97 19.46 3.14
CA ASP A 364 -3.20 19.93 3.79
C ASP A 364 -3.95 18.77 4.48
N ALA A 365 -3.97 17.58 3.87
CA ALA A 365 -4.55 16.38 4.49
C ALA A 365 -3.76 15.91 5.72
N LEU A 366 -2.42 15.93 5.66
CA LEU A 366 -1.55 15.63 6.80
C LEU A 366 -1.80 16.61 7.96
N HIS A 367 -1.86 17.92 7.67
CA HIS A 367 -2.14 18.95 8.65
C HIS A 367 -3.53 18.83 9.27
N ARG A 368 -4.55 18.43 8.49
CA ARG A 368 -5.87 18.08 9.04
C ARG A 368 -5.77 16.92 10.03
N GLN A 369 -5.05 15.86 9.67
CA GLN A 369 -4.87 14.70 10.55
C GLN A 369 -4.15 15.08 11.85
N LEU A 370 -3.13 15.94 11.78
CA LEU A 370 -2.44 16.50 12.95
C LEU A 370 -3.39 17.27 13.87
N ARG A 371 -4.22 18.17 13.32
CA ARG A 371 -5.21 18.92 14.11
C ARG A 371 -6.18 18.01 14.86
N LEU A 372 -6.58 16.89 14.25
CA LEU A 372 -7.52 15.93 14.85
C LEU A 372 -6.86 15.07 15.94
N LEU A 373 -5.61 14.68 15.75
CA LEU A 373 -4.88 13.78 16.67
C LEU A 373 -4.15 14.52 17.80
N GLY A 374 -3.83 15.80 17.60
CA GLY A 374 -2.94 16.59 18.44
C GLY A 374 -1.46 16.35 18.15
N ASP A 375 -0.63 17.35 18.41
CA ASP A 375 0.78 17.38 18.00
C ASP A 375 1.67 16.36 18.73
N ASN A 376 1.24 15.85 19.88
CA ASN A 376 2.03 14.90 20.69
C ASN A 376 1.64 13.43 20.46
N ASN A 377 0.85 13.12 19.44
CA ASN A 377 0.39 11.76 19.21
C ASN A 377 1.54 10.85 18.68
N PRO A 378 1.85 9.72 19.33
CA PRO A 378 2.92 8.81 18.89
C PRO A 378 2.81 8.31 17.45
N VAL A 379 1.61 8.22 16.89
CA VAL A 379 1.43 7.77 15.48
C VAL A 379 1.97 8.77 14.46
N SER A 380 2.30 9.99 14.89
CA SER A 380 2.88 11.04 14.03
C SER A 380 4.41 10.99 13.93
N LYS A 381 5.06 10.06 14.63
CA LYS A 381 6.49 9.78 14.46
C LYS A 381 6.74 9.06 13.14
N LEU A 382 7.92 9.23 12.56
CA LEU A 382 8.31 8.44 11.38
C LEU A 382 8.70 7.02 11.77
N GLN A 383 9.46 6.90 12.84
CA GLN A 383 9.85 5.63 13.41
C GLN A 383 8.95 5.35 14.63
N VAL A 384 7.83 4.69 14.38
CA VAL A 384 6.90 4.31 15.45
C VAL A 384 7.35 2.97 16.03
N LYS A 385 7.72 2.96 17.32
CA LYS A 385 8.02 1.72 18.03
C LYS A 385 6.76 0.88 18.18
N ILE A 386 6.80 -0.37 17.72
CA ILE A 386 5.68 -1.29 17.77
C ILE A 386 5.88 -2.21 18.97
N GLU A 387 5.01 -2.11 19.95
CA GLU A 387 5.01 -3.04 21.08
C GLU A 387 4.65 -4.47 20.61
N PRO A 388 5.24 -5.52 21.22
CA PRO A 388 4.93 -6.90 20.87
C PRO A 388 3.42 -7.17 20.87
N GLY A 389 2.93 -7.58 19.72
CA GLY A 389 1.53 -7.94 19.52
C GLY A 389 0.61 -6.83 19.06
N VAL A 390 1.12 -5.64 18.78
CA VAL A 390 0.39 -4.60 18.04
C VAL A 390 0.42 -4.91 16.55
N ASN A 391 -0.69 -4.70 15.85
CA ASN A 391 -0.77 -4.91 14.40
C ASN A 391 -0.07 -3.76 13.65
N PRO A 392 0.94 -4.03 12.80
CA PRO A 392 1.67 -3.00 12.06
C PRO A 392 0.83 -2.26 11.02
N SER A 393 -0.34 -2.80 10.64
CA SER A 393 -1.26 -2.12 9.70
C SER A 393 -1.73 -0.76 10.20
N THR A 394 -1.64 -0.49 11.52
CA THR A 394 -1.92 0.82 12.14
C THR A 394 -0.94 1.91 11.71
N LEU A 395 0.22 1.55 11.16
CA LEU A 395 1.24 2.47 10.65
C LEU A 395 0.99 2.93 9.22
N MET A 396 0.03 2.34 8.50
CA MET A 396 -0.39 2.82 7.18
C MET A 396 -1.25 4.08 7.32
N ASN A 397 -0.58 5.21 7.52
CA ASN A 397 -1.19 6.51 7.75
C ASN A 397 -0.37 7.62 7.05
N LEU A 398 -0.94 8.83 6.90
CA LEU A 398 -0.28 9.91 6.15
C LEU A 398 1.09 10.31 6.70
N PHE A 399 1.43 10.04 7.96
CA PHE A 399 2.75 10.37 8.49
C PHE A 399 3.84 9.54 7.83
N THR A 400 3.61 8.25 7.67
CA THR A 400 4.54 7.31 7.02
C THR A 400 4.87 7.73 5.58
N TYR A 401 3.89 8.27 4.85
CA TYR A 401 4.04 8.74 3.47
C TYR A 401 4.55 10.20 3.41
N GLU A 402 3.78 11.14 3.96
CA GLU A 402 3.95 12.58 3.74
C GLU A 402 5.02 13.19 4.64
N LYS A 403 5.07 12.81 5.92
CA LYS A 403 6.19 13.24 6.78
C LYS A 403 7.48 12.56 6.34
N GLY A 404 7.40 11.32 5.84
CA GLY A 404 8.52 10.60 5.25
C GLY A 404 9.05 11.33 4.01
N PHE A 405 8.17 11.71 3.10
CA PHE A 405 8.48 12.57 1.97
C PHE A 405 9.16 13.88 2.37
N CYS A 406 8.64 14.57 3.41
CA CYS A 406 9.23 15.81 3.88
C CYS A 406 10.66 15.60 4.40
N PHE A 407 10.92 14.49 5.09
CA PHE A 407 12.28 14.17 5.53
C PHE A 407 13.22 13.91 4.35
N VAL A 408 12.79 13.12 3.36
CA VAL A 408 13.60 12.87 2.15
C VAL A 408 13.82 14.16 1.35
N SER A 409 12.81 15.02 1.28
CA SER A 409 12.92 16.36 0.66
C SER A 409 13.91 17.26 1.41
N TYR A 410 13.97 17.16 2.74
CA TYR A 410 14.97 17.84 3.54
C TYR A 410 16.40 17.33 3.22
N LEU A 411 16.59 16.01 3.12
CA LEU A 411 17.89 15.44 2.69
C LEU A 411 18.29 15.94 1.30
N SER A 412 17.33 15.99 0.36
CA SER A 412 17.52 16.56 -0.97
C SER A 412 17.89 18.04 -0.91
N GLN A 413 17.27 18.82 -0.02
CA GLN A 413 17.60 20.24 0.16
C GLN A 413 19.04 20.39 0.63
N LEU A 414 19.46 19.64 1.66
CA LEU A 414 20.84 19.68 2.18
C LEU A 414 21.87 19.42 1.06
N CYS A 415 21.44 18.68 0.04
CA CYS A 415 22.08 18.48 -1.26
C CYS A 415 22.66 19.74 -1.92
N GLY A 416 21.87 20.82 -1.85
CA GLY A 416 21.97 22.03 -2.64
C GLY A 416 21.65 21.86 -4.14
N ASP A 417 21.74 20.63 -4.66
CA ASP A 417 21.47 20.29 -6.06
C ASP A 417 20.70 18.98 -6.15
N ILE A 418 19.52 19.05 -6.77
CA ILE A 418 18.60 17.94 -6.96
C ILE A 418 19.23 16.79 -7.76
N LYS A 419 20.11 17.08 -8.72
CA LYS A 419 20.77 16.06 -9.55
C LYS A 419 21.84 15.30 -8.78
N ARG A 420 22.48 15.95 -7.80
CA ARG A 420 23.39 15.27 -6.87
C ARG A 420 22.60 14.30 -5.99
N PHE A 421 21.41 14.70 -5.53
CA PHE A 421 20.56 13.82 -4.75
C PHE A 421 20.04 12.62 -5.58
N ASP A 422 19.68 12.82 -6.85
CA ASP A 422 19.36 11.69 -7.76
C ASP A 422 20.52 10.70 -7.89
N SER A 423 21.73 11.22 -8.01
CA SER A 423 22.93 10.39 -8.10
C SER A 423 23.17 9.60 -6.82
N PHE A 424 22.91 10.20 -5.66
CA PHE A 424 22.89 9.51 -4.38
C PHE A 424 21.82 8.41 -4.33
N LEU A 425 20.59 8.68 -4.75
CA LEU A 425 19.52 7.67 -4.75
C LEU A 425 19.88 6.47 -5.65
N ARG A 426 20.43 6.70 -6.84
CA ARG A 426 20.95 5.61 -7.70
C ARG A 426 22.04 4.79 -7.00
N ALA A 427 22.95 5.45 -6.29
CA ALA A 427 24.03 4.78 -5.55
C ALA A 427 23.47 3.95 -4.38
N TYR A 428 22.53 4.52 -3.61
CA TYR A 428 21.83 3.87 -2.50
C TYR A 428 21.08 2.61 -2.98
N ILE A 429 20.32 2.71 -4.07
CA ILE A 429 19.65 1.56 -4.69
C ILE A 429 20.68 0.50 -5.11
N SER A 430 21.78 0.92 -5.75
CA SER A 430 22.80 -0.02 -6.23
C SER A 430 23.46 -0.80 -5.08
N GLU A 431 23.68 -0.14 -3.94
CA GLU A 431 24.27 -0.73 -2.74
C GLU A 431 23.30 -1.70 -2.05
N PHE A 432 22.06 -1.27 -1.82
CA PHE A 432 21.12 -1.99 -0.95
C PHE A 432 20.08 -2.84 -1.69
N LYS A 433 20.08 -2.87 -3.03
CA LYS A 433 19.13 -3.71 -3.80
C LYS A 433 19.15 -5.15 -3.30
N PHE A 434 17.95 -5.72 -3.15
CA PHE A 434 17.71 -7.06 -2.62
C PHE A 434 18.09 -7.26 -1.16
N SER A 435 18.34 -6.19 -0.42
CA SER A 435 18.54 -6.19 1.03
C SER A 435 17.36 -5.51 1.75
N SER A 436 17.29 -5.70 3.06
CA SER A 436 16.39 -4.95 3.93
C SER A 436 17.20 -4.08 4.88
N VAL A 437 16.78 -2.83 5.08
CA VAL A 437 17.57 -1.76 5.71
C VAL A 437 16.79 -1.05 6.82
N VAL A 438 17.51 -0.43 7.75
CA VAL A 438 16.97 0.45 8.79
C VAL A 438 17.31 1.92 8.50
N ALA A 439 16.71 2.86 9.21
CA ALA A 439 16.93 4.30 8.97
C ALA A 439 18.40 4.69 9.08
N GLN A 440 19.13 4.05 10.00
CA GLN A 440 20.55 4.31 10.21
C GLN A 440 21.40 3.96 8.98
N ASP A 441 21.05 2.90 8.23
CA ASP A 441 21.78 2.51 7.02
C ASP A 441 21.68 3.61 5.95
N LEU A 442 20.47 4.18 5.75
CA LEU A 442 20.26 5.31 4.84
C LEU A 442 21.04 6.55 5.30
N ILE A 443 20.98 6.87 6.59
CA ILE A 443 21.63 8.05 7.18
C ILE A 443 23.16 7.95 7.06
N ASP A 444 23.74 6.80 7.43
CA ASP A 444 25.19 6.58 7.37
C ASP A 444 25.67 6.59 5.92
N TYR A 445 24.92 5.97 5.01
CA TYR A 445 25.24 6.00 3.58
C TYR A 445 25.14 7.42 3.01
N PHE A 446 24.13 8.20 3.40
CA PHE A 446 23.97 9.60 3.01
C PHE A 446 25.14 10.47 3.48
N LEU A 447 25.50 10.39 4.76
CA LEU A 447 26.61 11.16 5.32
C LEU A 447 27.99 10.68 4.81
N GLY A 448 28.11 9.41 4.43
CA GLY A 448 29.30 8.88 3.75
C GLY A 448 29.42 9.37 2.31
N TYR A 449 28.30 9.50 1.60
CA TYR A 449 28.25 10.00 0.23
C TYR A 449 28.48 11.52 0.15
N PHE A 450 28.04 12.26 1.17
CA PHE A 450 28.20 13.71 1.29
C PHE A 450 29.04 14.08 2.53
N PRO A 451 30.38 13.88 2.50
CA PRO A 451 31.24 14.12 3.65
C PRO A 451 31.18 15.57 4.15
N GLU A 452 30.92 16.54 3.28
CA GLU A 452 30.75 17.95 3.66
C GLU A 452 29.57 18.19 4.62
N LEU A 453 28.51 17.38 4.50
CA LEU A 453 27.35 17.43 5.39
C LEU A 453 27.65 16.77 6.73
N LYS A 454 28.46 15.70 6.70
CA LYS A 454 28.96 15.04 7.91
C LYS A 454 29.88 15.97 8.71
N ASP A 455 30.82 16.63 8.05
CA ASP A 455 31.78 17.54 8.67
C ASP A 455 31.10 18.78 9.28
N SER A 456 29.98 19.22 8.69
CA SER A 456 29.14 20.30 9.23
C SER A 456 28.11 19.84 10.27
N ALA A 457 28.16 18.57 10.69
CA ALA A 457 27.30 18.00 11.74
C ALA A 457 25.80 18.21 11.49
N VAL A 458 25.33 18.11 10.23
CA VAL A 458 23.92 18.37 9.89
C VAL A 458 22.94 17.44 10.62
N ALA A 459 23.37 16.23 10.97
CA ALA A 459 22.57 15.27 11.72
C ALA A 459 22.28 15.71 13.17
N GLN A 460 23.09 16.61 13.73
CA GLN A 460 22.94 17.20 15.06
C GLN A 460 22.56 18.69 15.00
N ARG A 461 22.13 19.20 13.84
CA ARG A 461 21.72 20.60 13.70
C ARG A 461 20.52 20.88 14.60
N GLU A 462 20.67 21.86 15.49
CA GLU A 462 19.63 22.22 16.46
C GLU A 462 18.27 22.44 15.78
N GLY A 463 17.26 21.70 16.25
CA GLY A 463 15.89 21.77 15.74
C GLY A 463 15.60 20.92 14.49
N LEU A 464 16.63 20.39 13.83
CA LEU A 464 16.55 19.59 12.61
C LEU A 464 17.38 18.31 12.72
N GLU A 465 17.62 17.85 13.95
CA GLU A 465 18.38 16.64 14.22
C GLU A 465 17.71 15.43 13.56
N PHE A 466 18.48 14.51 12.99
CA PHE A 466 17.91 13.34 12.33
C PHE A 466 17.15 12.45 13.31
N ASP A 467 17.60 12.34 14.56
CA ASP A 467 16.85 11.64 15.61
C ASP A 467 15.48 12.28 15.86
N ARG A 468 15.41 13.63 15.82
CA ARG A 468 14.15 14.36 15.98
C ARG A 468 13.19 14.12 14.80
N TRP A 469 13.71 13.99 13.58
CA TRP A 469 12.91 13.58 12.42
C TRP A 469 12.27 12.20 12.61
N LEU A 470 13.07 11.23 13.06
CA LEU A 470 12.63 9.85 13.23
C LEU A 470 11.66 9.69 14.41
N ASN A 471 12.05 10.21 15.58
CA ASN A 471 11.41 9.91 16.86
C ASN A 471 10.48 11.03 17.39
N GLY A 472 10.52 12.22 16.77
CA GLY A 472 9.70 13.37 17.15
C GLY A 472 8.26 13.28 16.65
N ALA A 473 7.30 13.47 17.56
CA ALA A 473 5.89 13.64 17.21
C ALA A 473 5.62 15.02 16.61
N GLY A 474 4.46 15.18 15.97
CA GLY A 474 3.98 16.45 15.45
C GLY A 474 4.29 16.66 13.96
N PRO A 475 4.22 17.91 13.47
CA PRO A 475 4.40 18.23 12.05
C PRO A 475 5.80 17.88 11.54
N PRO A 476 5.99 17.80 10.21
CA PRO A 476 7.32 17.77 9.61
C PRO A 476 8.16 18.96 10.07
N LEU A 477 9.47 18.77 10.25
CA LEU A 477 10.38 19.85 10.65
C LEU A 477 10.77 20.77 9.48
N TYR A 478 10.52 20.31 8.25
CA TYR A 478 10.74 21.01 6.99
C TYR A 478 9.65 20.60 6.01
N GLU A 479 9.19 21.54 5.21
CA GLU A 479 8.35 21.28 4.03
C GLU A 479 9.04 21.91 2.81
N PRO A 480 8.99 21.25 1.64
CA PRO A 480 9.61 21.78 0.43
C PRO A 480 8.96 23.10 -0.02
N ASP A 481 9.69 23.90 -0.80
CA ASP A 481 9.09 25.07 -1.45
C ASP A 481 8.08 24.62 -2.53
N LEU A 482 6.85 25.13 -2.44
CA LEU A 482 5.74 24.81 -3.34
C LEU A 482 5.31 26.02 -4.18
N SER A 483 6.13 27.08 -4.21
CA SER A 483 5.83 28.34 -4.89
C SER A 483 5.58 28.19 -6.40
N ALA A 484 6.23 27.21 -7.05
CA ALA A 484 6.02 26.88 -8.46
C ALA A 484 4.57 26.42 -8.77
N GLY A 485 3.84 25.89 -7.78
CA GLY A 485 2.41 25.55 -7.88
C GLY A 485 1.47 26.74 -7.76
N GLY A 486 1.97 27.95 -7.50
CA GLY A 486 1.17 29.13 -7.18
C GLY A 486 0.13 29.49 -8.23
N ALA A 487 0.39 29.23 -9.51
CA ALA A 487 -0.58 29.47 -10.58
C ALA A 487 -1.85 28.60 -10.48
N LEU A 488 -1.74 27.41 -9.86
CA LEU A 488 -2.86 26.48 -9.67
C LEU A 488 -3.48 26.61 -8.27
N THR A 489 -2.69 26.91 -7.25
CA THR A 489 -3.13 26.95 -5.84
C THR A 489 -3.69 28.30 -5.43
N ARG A 490 -3.20 29.42 -6.00
CA ARG A 490 -3.68 30.76 -5.64
C ARG A 490 -5.16 30.99 -5.97
N PRO A 491 -5.69 30.60 -7.15
CA PRO A 491 -7.12 30.74 -7.41
C PRO A 491 -8.01 29.96 -6.43
N VAL A 492 -7.52 28.81 -5.95
CA VAL A 492 -8.22 28.01 -4.92
C VAL A 492 -8.24 28.76 -3.60
N GLN A 493 -7.12 29.34 -3.19
CA GLN A 493 -7.02 30.12 -1.96
C GLN A 493 -7.91 31.37 -1.99
N GLU A 494 -7.84 32.17 -3.06
CA GLU A 494 -8.64 33.39 -3.23
C GLU A 494 -10.15 33.07 -3.18
N LEU A 495 -10.58 31.98 -3.83
CA LEU A 495 -11.97 31.56 -3.77
C LEU A 495 -12.38 31.09 -2.37
N CYS A 496 -11.52 30.37 -1.65
CA CYS A 496 -11.79 29.98 -0.26
C CYS A 496 -11.97 31.21 0.64
N GLU A 497 -11.11 32.22 0.50
CA GLU A 497 -11.17 33.46 1.28
C GLU A 497 -12.46 34.24 1.02
N LEU A 498 -12.92 34.30 -0.24
CA LEU A 498 -14.21 34.90 -0.60
C LEU A 498 -15.38 34.22 0.10
N TRP A 499 -15.39 32.89 0.17
CA TRP A 499 -16.47 32.13 0.81
C TRP A 499 -16.35 32.04 2.33
N ALA A 500 -15.16 32.29 2.90
CA ALA A 500 -14.90 32.30 4.34
C ALA A 500 -15.41 33.57 5.04
N GLY A 501 -15.71 34.63 4.27
CA GLY A 501 -16.18 35.91 4.79
C GLY A 501 -17.50 35.83 5.56
N SER A 502 -17.67 36.76 6.51
CA SER A 502 -18.91 36.90 7.28
C SER A 502 -20.10 37.38 6.44
N ASP A 503 -19.82 38.14 5.38
CA ASP A 503 -20.81 38.65 4.43
C ASP A 503 -20.93 37.73 3.21
N PRO A 504 -22.10 37.66 2.56
CA PRO A 504 -22.25 36.86 1.35
C PRO A 504 -21.31 37.41 0.26
N PRO A 505 -20.54 36.55 -0.43
CA PRO A 505 -19.61 37.01 -1.44
C PRO A 505 -20.35 37.65 -2.61
N ASP A 506 -19.73 38.67 -3.22
CA ASP A 506 -20.24 39.29 -4.44
C ASP A 506 -20.35 38.24 -5.56
N PRO A 507 -21.56 38.00 -6.11
CA PRO A 507 -21.74 37.04 -7.20
C PRO A 507 -20.85 37.30 -8.41
N GLN A 508 -20.51 38.56 -8.71
CA GLN A 508 -19.62 38.88 -9.83
C GLN A 508 -18.18 38.46 -9.53
N ALA A 509 -17.71 38.66 -8.30
CA ALA A 509 -16.39 38.20 -7.86
C ALA A 509 -16.30 36.66 -7.82
N VAL A 510 -17.37 35.96 -7.45
CA VAL A 510 -17.40 34.49 -7.53
C VAL A 510 -17.39 34.02 -8.98
N ALA A 511 -18.13 34.69 -9.86
CA ALA A 511 -18.24 34.32 -11.27
C ALA A 511 -16.93 34.46 -12.07
N THR A 512 -15.91 35.16 -11.54
CA THR A 512 -14.59 35.19 -12.20
C THR A 512 -13.83 33.88 -12.09
N PHE A 513 -14.23 32.98 -11.19
CA PHE A 513 -13.60 31.67 -11.01
C PHE A 513 -14.35 30.61 -11.81
N ASP A 514 -13.79 30.20 -12.95
CA ASP A 514 -14.34 29.12 -13.75
C ASP A 514 -13.81 27.75 -13.29
N LEU A 515 -14.52 27.16 -12.33
CA LEU A 515 -14.19 25.83 -11.78
C LEU A 515 -14.34 24.70 -12.81
N SER A 516 -15.00 24.91 -13.95
CA SER A 516 -15.09 23.88 -15.00
C SER A 516 -13.74 23.63 -15.67
N THR A 517 -12.81 24.58 -15.56
CA THR A 517 -11.43 24.48 -16.07
C THR A 517 -10.45 23.91 -15.04
N TRP A 518 -10.88 23.74 -13.79
CA TRP A 518 -10.00 23.31 -12.72
C TRP A 518 -9.66 21.83 -12.83
N SER A 519 -8.45 21.51 -12.41
CA SER A 519 -8.04 20.12 -12.20
C SER A 519 -8.88 19.46 -11.10
N THR A 520 -8.85 18.13 -11.05
CA THR A 520 -9.50 17.39 -9.96
C THR A 520 -8.91 17.77 -8.60
N PHE A 521 -7.58 17.87 -8.49
CA PHE A 521 -6.91 18.32 -7.27
C PHE A 521 -7.27 19.75 -6.87
N GLN A 522 -7.38 20.71 -7.80
CA GLN A 522 -7.83 22.06 -7.45
C GLN A 522 -9.24 22.06 -6.85
N THR A 523 -10.15 21.33 -7.51
CA THR A 523 -11.55 21.20 -7.06
C THR A 523 -11.63 20.54 -5.69
N VAL A 524 -10.90 19.44 -5.49
CA VAL A 524 -10.86 18.72 -4.22
C VAL A 524 -10.22 19.55 -3.11
N LEU A 525 -9.13 20.28 -3.40
CA LEU A 525 -8.46 21.16 -2.46
C LEU A 525 -9.39 22.28 -1.98
N PHE A 526 -10.14 22.89 -2.90
CA PHE A 526 -11.18 23.87 -2.56
C PHE A 526 -12.23 23.26 -1.62
N LEU A 527 -12.81 22.13 -2.01
CA LEU A 527 -13.86 21.48 -1.20
C LEU A 527 -13.36 21.06 0.19
N ASP A 528 -12.14 20.52 0.29
CA ASP A 528 -11.55 20.15 1.58
C ASP A 528 -11.33 21.36 2.49
N ARG A 529 -10.84 22.48 1.96
CA ARG A 529 -10.66 23.73 2.74
C ARG A 529 -12.00 24.31 3.19
N MET A 530 -13.01 24.29 2.33
CA MET A 530 -14.36 24.73 2.70
C MET A 530 -15.02 23.80 3.72
N LEU A 531 -14.75 22.49 3.65
CA LEU A 531 -15.23 21.51 4.62
C LEU A 531 -14.63 21.73 6.01
N ASP A 532 -13.36 22.09 6.10
CA ASP A 532 -12.68 22.41 7.36
C ASP A 532 -13.30 23.62 8.08
N GLN A 533 -13.90 24.54 7.32
CA GLN A 533 -14.57 25.72 7.84
C GLN A 533 -16.09 25.51 8.02
N SER A 534 -16.63 24.37 7.58
CA SER A 534 -18.07 24.10 7.63
C SER A 534 -18.55 23.78 9.07
N PRO A 535 -19.76 24.21 9.47
CA PRO A 535 -20.77 24.90 8.65
C PRO A 535 -20.40 26.35 8.35
N LEU A 536 -20.57 26.75 7.09
CA LEU A 536 -20.26 28.10 6.63
C LEU A 536 -21.45 29.04 6.90
N ALA A 537 -21.17 30.31 7.19
CA ALA A 537 -22.20 31.34 7.40
C ALA A 537 -23.19 31.41 6.22
N HIS A 538 -22.67 31.30 4.99
CA HIS A 538 -23.45 31.32 3.74
C HIS A 538 -23.42 29.97 3.01
N GLY A 539 -23.34 28.86 3.77
CA GLY A 539 -23.16 27.52 3.20
C GLY A 539 -24.27 27.05 2.26
N THR A 540 -25.51 27.51 2.46
CA THR A 540 -26.63 27.22 1.55
C THR A 540 -26.53 27.99 0.23
N HIS A 541 -26.00 29.22 0.25
CA HIS A 541 -25.73 30.00 -0.96
C HIS A 541 -24.62 29.36 -1.78
N LEU A 542 -23.50 28.98 -1.15
CA LEU A 542 -22.45 28.18 -1.78
C LEU A 542 -23.02 26.91 -2.40
N SER A 543 -23.86 26.21 -1.63
CA SER A 543 -24.48 24.97 -2.08
C SER A 543 -25.31 25.18 -3.34
N SER A 544 -26.10 26.27 -3.39
CA SER A 544 -26.90 26.62 -4.57
C SER A 544 -26.06 26.99 -5.81
N CYS A 545 -24.92 27.66 -5.64
CA CYS A 545 -24.05 28.07 -6.74
C CYS A 545 -23.41 26.87 -7.44
N TYR A 546 -22.97 25.85 -6.68
CA TYR A 546 -22.15 24.76 -7.24
C TYR A 546 -22.86 23.41 -7.33
N SER A 547 -24.10 23.30 -6.84
CA SER A 547 -24.89 22.06 -6.88
C SER A 547 -24.97 21.44 -8.29
N ALA A 548 -25.14 22.25 -9.34
CA ALA A 548 -25.16 21.74 -10.72
C ALA A 548 -23.76 21.35 -11.23
N LEU A 549 -22.72 22.09 -10.81
CA LEU A 549 -21.35 21.90 -11.28
C LEU A 549 -20.74 20.59 -10.76
N PHE A 550 -20.94 20.29 -9.47
CA PHE A 550 -20.35 19.11 -8.84
C PHE A 550 -21.19 17.84 -8.99
N ASP A 551 -22.41 17.97 -9.52
CA ASP A 551 -23.23 16.81 -9.89
C ASP A 551 -22.58 16.05 -11.04
N GLY A 552 -22.58 14.72 -10.96
CA GLY A 552 -21.99 13.87 -12.00
C GLY A 552 -20.46 13.88 -12.13
N LEU A 553 -19.73 14.68 -11.34
CA LEU A 553 -18.26 14.59 -11.27
C LEU A 553 -17.80 13.27 -10.60
N ASN A 554 -16.50 13.01 -10.63
CA ASN A 554 -15.94 11.78 -10.07
C ASN A 554 -16.19 11.63 -8.56
N ALA A 555 -16.13 10.40 -8.04
CA ALA A 555 -16.44 10.12 -6.63
C ALA A 555 -15.62 10.93 -5.62
N GLU A 556 -14.37 11.32 -5.91
CA GLU A 556 -13.56 12.13 -4.97
C GLU A 556 -14.12 13.54 -4.78
N VAL A 557 -14.71 14.10 -5.83
CA VAL A 557 -15.37 15.41 -5.76
C VAL A 557 -16.75 15.27 -5.13
N GLN A 558 -17.54 14.30 -5.59
CA GLN A 558 -18.90 14.08 -5.08
C GLN A 558 -18.91 13.80 -3.58
N ILE A 559 -17.97 13.01 -3.08
CA ILE A 559 -17.98 12.64 -1.66
C ILE A 559 -17.79 13.86 -0.74
N ARG A 560 -16.90 14.78 -1.12
CA ARG A 560 -16.65 16.03 -0.39
C ARG A 560 -17.80 17.01 -0.54
N TRP A 561 -18.33 17.13 -1.76
CA TRP A 561 -19.51 17.95 -2.01
C TRP A 561 -20.71 17.53 -1.15
N LEU A 562 -21.01 16.23 -1.12
CA LEU A 562 -22.14 15.71 -0.35
C LEU A 562 -21.94 15.87 1.17
N GLN A 563 -20.69 15.83 1.66
CA GLN A 563 -20.40 16.24 3.03
C GLN A 563 -20.72 17.72 3.28
N MET A 564 -20.38 18.61 2.34
CA MET A 564 -20.71 20.04 2.45
C MET A 564 -22.23 20.26 2.47
N VAL A 565 -22.98 19.58 1.60
CA VAL A 565 -24.45 19.61 1.57
C VAL A 565 -25.03 19.25 2.94
N VAL A 566 -24.53 18.17 3.56
CA VAL A 566 -24.97 17.73 4.89
C VAL A 566 -24.56 18.73 5.97
N ARG A 567 -23.29 19.15 6.03
CA ARG A 567 -22.79 20.08 7.06
C ARG A 567 -23.46 21.45 7.00
N ASN A 568 -23.77 21.94 5.81
CA ASN A 568 -24.44 23.22 5.58
C ASN A 568 -25.98 23.11 5.58
N SER A 569 -26.55 21.94 5.87
CA SER A 569 -28.00 21.68 5.90
C SER A 569 -28.73 22.10 4.61
N PHE A 570 -28.12 21.85 3.45
CA PHE A 570 -28.71 22.18 2.15
C PHE A 570 -29.69 21.10 1.69
N TYR A 571 -30.94 21.22 2.15
CA TYR A 571 -32.02 20.25 1.89
C TYR A 571 -32.26 19.86 0.41
N PRO A 572 -32.15 20.77 -0.57
CA PRO A 572 -32.41 20.43 -1.98
C PRO A 572 -31.56 19.27 -2.53
N ASP A 573 -30.32 19.10 -2.05
CA ASP A 573 -29.40 18.05 -2.53
C ASP A 573 -29.44 16.76 -1.67
N LEU A 574 -30.25 16.67 -0.61
CA LEU A 574 -30.37 15.44 0.19
C LEU A 574 -30.78 14.19 -0.63
N PRO A 575 -31.67 14.27 -1.64
CA PRO A 575 -31.94 13.12 -2.50
C PRO A 575 -30.68 12.61 -3.23
N ARG A 576 -29.75 13.51 -3.59
CA ARG A 576 -28.47 13.14 -4.23
C ARG A 576 -27.53 12.47 -3.25
N VAL A 577 -27.48 12.93 -1.99
CA VAL A 577 -26.74 12.24 -0.91
C VAL A 577 -27.25 10.80 -0.78
N ARG A 578 -28.57 10.61 -0.75
CA ARG A 578 -29.18 9.27 -0.65
C ARG A 578 -28.87 8.39 -1.87
N ALA A 579 -28.96 8.95 -3.08
CA ALA A 579 -28.65 8.22 -4.31
C ALA A 579 -27.17 7.78 -4.35
N PHE A 580 -26.25 8.67 -3.98
CA PHE A 580 -24.82 8.37 -3.91
C PHE A 580 -24.54 7.25 -2.90
N LEU A 581 -25.14 7.31 -1.70
CA LEU A 581 -24.99 6.25 -0.70
C LEU A 581 -25.56 4.92 -1.20
N HIS A 582 -26.73 4.91 -1.86
CA HIS A 582 -27.27 3.67 -2.40
C HIS A 582 -26.38 3.04 -3.46
N LYS A 583 -25.73 3.84 -4.31
CA LYS A 583 -24.81 3.38 -5.36
C LYS A 583 -23.50 2.82 -4.77
N HIS A 584 -22.95 3.45 -3.74
CA HIS A 584 -21.60 3.14 -3.24
C HIS A 584 -21.56 2.34 -1.95
N VAL A 585 -22.67 2.19 -1.22
CA VAL A 585 -22.72 1.53 0.10
C VAL A 585 -23.33 0.14 0.07
N ARG A 586 -24.42 -0.09 -0.67
CA ARG A 586 -25.10 -1.39 -0.68
C ARG A 586 -24.17 -2.56 -1.06
N PRO A 587 -23.34 -2.48 -2.11
CA PRO A 587 -22.39 -3.53 -2.45
C PRO A 587 -21.27 -3.70 -1.41
N LYS A 588 -20.96 -2.66 -0.63
CA LYS A 588 -19.85 -2.67 0.35
C LYS A 588 -20.28 -3.16 1.73
N GLN A 589 -21.54 -2.95 2.14
CA GLN A 589 -22.04 -3.43 3.43
C GLN A 589 -22.15 -4.96 3.48
N GLU A 590 -22.50 -5.61 2.37
CA GLU A 590 -22.48 -7.08 2.29
C GLU A 590 -21.04 -7.61 2.46
N THR A 591 -20.06 -6.98 1.83
CA THR A 591 -18.63 -7.32 1.97
C THR A 591 -18.06 -7.04 3.36
N VAL A 592 -18.37 -5.90 3.98
CA VAL A 592 -17.88 -5.50 5.31
C VAL A 592 -18.56 -6.28 6.44
N ALA A 593 -19.84 -6.63 6.31
CA ALA A 593 -20.55 -7.43 7.30
C ALA A 593 -19.99 -8.87 7.39
N LEU A 594 -19.43 -9.39 6.30
CA LEU A 594 -18.75 -10.69 6.25
C LEU A 594 -17.34 -10.68 6.86
N HIS A 595 -16.66 -9.53 6.95
CA HIS A 595 -15.22 -9.44 7.28
C HIS A 595 -14.91 -8.58 8.53
N ARG A 596 -15.78 -8.62 9.55
CA ARG A 596 -15.75 -7.80 10.80
C ARG A 596 -14.47 -7.89 11.66
N GLY A 597 -13.40 -8.55 11.21
CA GLY A 597 -12.15 -8.72 11.96
C GLY A 597 -11.01 -7.75 11.63
N ASN A 598 -11.02 -7.00 10.52
CA ASN A 598 -9.77 -6.40 10.00
C ASN A 598 -9.86 -5.00 9.37
N THR A 599 -10.76 -4.13 9.84
CA THR A 599 -10.83 -2.74 9.33
C THR A 599 -9.89 -1.81 10.08
N ALA A 600 -8.57 -1.97 9.88
CA ALA A 600 -7.57 -0.95 10.20
C ALA A 600 -6.95 -0.32 8.94
N THR A 601 -7.50 -0.59 7.75
CA THR A 601 -7.05 -0.03 6.48
C THR A 601 -7.97 1.12 6.06
N PHE A 602 -7.41 2.32 5.96
CA PHE A 602 -8.09 3.54 5.52
C PHE A 602 -8.48 3.46 4.05
N ASN A 603 -9.62 2.82 3.77
CA ASN A 603 -10.37 3.22 2.60
C ASN A 603 -11.08 4.54 2.97
N THR A 604 -10.44 5.67 2.66
CA THR A 604 -10.94 7.02 2.94
C THR A 604 -12.38 7.18 2.43
N ARG A 605 -12.75 6.53 1.32
CA ARG A 605 -14.13 6.51 0.83
C ARG A 605 -15.08 5.80 1.79
N LEU A 606 -14.71 4.69 2.42
CA LEU A 606 -15.56 3.98 3.41
C LEU A 606 -15.71 4.77 4.71
N VAL A 607 -14.64 5.37 5.23
CA VAL A 607 -14.69 6.24 6.41
C VAL A 607 -15.53 7.48 6.14
N ILE A 608 -15.38 8.10 4.97
CA ILE A 608 -16.17 9.27 4.58
C ILE A 608 -17.63 8.89 4.32
N ILE A 609 -17.91 7.78 3.63
CA ILE A 609 -19.26 7.24 3.46
C ILE A 609 -19.92 7.01 4.82
N HIS A 610 -19.18 6.42 5.77
CA HIS A 610 -19.66 6.18 7.13
C HIS A 610 -19.89 7.51 7.88
N THR A 611 -19.04 8.52 7.65
CA THR A 611 -19.20 9.88 8.19
C THR A 611 -20.45 10.56 7.62
N ILE A 612 -20.72 10.41 6.32
CA ILE A 612 -21.95 10.91 5.67
C ILE A 612 -23.17 10.20 6.27
N GLN A 613 -23.11 8.87 6.47
CA GLN A 613 -24.19 8.11 7.12
C GLN A 613 -24.43 8.55 8.56
N CYS A 614 -23.39 8.68 9.39
CA CYS A 614 -23.51 9.15 10.76
C CYS A 614 -24.08 10.57 10.83
N SER A 615 -23.66 11.46 9.92
CA SER A 615 -24.17 12.83 9.84
C SER A 615 -25.65 12.90 9.44
N LEU A 616 -26.09 12.02 8.52
CA LEU A 616 -27.51 11.88 8.15
C LEU A 616 -28.36 11.32 9.29
N VAL A 617 -27.85 10.36 10.07
CA VAL A 617 -28.54 9.81 11.25
C VAL A 617 -28.69 10.88 12.33
N LEU A 618 -27.64 11.68 12.57
CA LEU A 618 -27.70 12.83 13.47
C LEU A 618 -28.71 13.89 13.01
N GLN A 619 -28.78 14.18 11.71
CA GLN A 619 -29.81 15.06 11.14
C GLN A 619 -31.23 14.48 11.26
N GLN A 620 -31.43 13.18 11.05
CA GLN A 620 -32.74 12.53 11.27
C GLN A 620 -33.17 12.60 12.73
N ILE A 621 -32.25 12.39 13.68
CA ILE A 621 -32.51 12.53 15.11
C ILE A 621 -32.87 13.99 15.46
N THR A 622 -32.22 14.95 14.80
CA THR A 622 -32.45 16.39 15.04
C THR A 622 -33.80 16.85 14.44
N LEU A 623 -34.15 16.36 13.25
CA LEU A 623 -35.45 16.58 12.61
C LEU A 623 -36.60 15.90 13.38
N GLN A 624 -36.39 14.69 13.92
CA GLN A 624 -37.36 14.04 14.81
C GLN A 624 -37.52 14.81 16.12
N LYS A 625 -36.44 15.32 16.72
CA LYS A 625 -36.52 16.18 17.90
C LYS A 625 -37.27 17.48 17.62
N GLN A 626 -37.06 18.12 16.46
CA GLN A 626 -37.82 19.31 16.06
C GLN A 626 -39.30 19.01 15.80
N GLN A 627 -39.65 17.86 15.21
CA GLN A 627 -41.05 17.45 15.07
C GLN A 627 -41.73 17.16 16.41
N ILE A 628 -41.01 16.58 17.39
CA ILE A 628 -41.53 16.31 18.74
C ILE A 628 -41.69 17.60 19.57
N LEU A 629 -40.93 18.67 19.25
CA LEU A 629 -41.06 19.99 19.88
C LEU A 629 -42.15 20.87 19.24
N ILE A 630 -42.70 20.46 18.09
CA ILE A 630 -43.76 21.17 17.34
C ILE A 630 -45.11 20.43 17.45
N SER A 631 -45.12 19.20 17.98
CA SER A 631 -46.31 18.46 18.43
C SER A 631 -46.55 18.65 19.92
#